data_AF-A0A946KTC5-F1
#
_entry.id   AF-A0A946KTC5-F1
#
_cell.length_a   1.000
_cell.length_b   1.000
_cell.length_c   1.000
_cell.angle_alpha   90.00
_cell.angle_beta   90.00
_cell.angle_gamma   90.00
#
_symmetry.space_group_name_H-M   'P 1'
#
loop_
_entity.id
_entity.type
_entity.pdbx_description
1 polymer ?
#
loop_
_entity_poly.entity_id
_entity_poly.type
_entity_poly.pdbx_seq_one_letter_code
_entity_poly.pdbx_strand_id
1 'polypeptide(L)'
;MAAPLVAQFTDHHGQSRRLVLRLNSHTSVPLFEQLRAQISVMVAVGRLEPGCRLPTVRQLAEQLRLAPGTVARTYRELESDGITRGQGRSGTFVADEPPHSEPMEERRQRLKQSAQRFAFEVRQLGIELHQAIAAFEQALSAEETTEG
;
A
#
# COMPACT_ATOMS: atom_id res chain seq x y z
N MET A 1 -10.14 -11.94 -12.84
CA MET A 1 -9.21 -11.24 -11.94
C MET A 1 -7.86 -11.05 -12.65
N ALA A 2 -7.22 -9.88 -12.52
CA ALA A 2 -5.91 -9.65 -13.11
C ALA A 2 -4.79 -10.35 -12.32
N ALA A 3 -3.82 -10.92 -13.05
CA ALA A 3 -2.66 -11.58 -12.46
C ALA A 3 -1.79 -10.56 -11.70
N PRO A 4 -1.17 -10.96 -10.57
CA PRO A 4 -0.26 -10.09 -9.85
C PRO A 4 1.02 -9.84 -10.67
N LEU A 5 1.38 -8.57 -10.81
CA LEU A 5 2.64 -8.09 -11.37
C LEU A 5 3.61 -7.81 -10.22
N VAL A 6 4.90 -8.07 -10.43
CA VAL A 6 5.94 -7.88 -9.42
C VAL A 6 6.98 -6.91 -9.94
N ALA A 7 7.18 -5.83 -9.21
CA ALA A 7 8.28 -4.89 -9.38
C ALA A 7 9.26 -5.00 -8.21
N GLN A 8 10.48 -4.49 -8.37
CA GLN A 8 11.48 -4.45 -7.30
C GLN A 8 11.77 -3.00 -6.94
N PHE A 9 11.81 -2.65 -5.65
CA PHE A 9 12.20 -1.34 -5.15
C PHE A 9 13.32 -1.48 -4.11
N THR A 10 13.93 -0.37 -3.72
CA THR A 10 14.97 -0.36 -2.68
C THR A 10 14.40 0.24 -1.40
N ASP A 11 14.43 -0.51 -0.29
CA ASP A 11 14.00 0.02 1.00
C ASP A 11 14.99 1.03 1.58
N HIS A 12 14.62 1.67 2.68
CA HIS A 12 15.46 2.68 3.33
C HIS A 12 16.76 2.12 3.93
N HIS A 13 16.89 0.79 4.03
CA HIS A 13 18.12 0.07 4.42
C HIS A 13 18.97 -0.33 3.21
N GLY A 14 18.58 0.03 1.99
CA GLY A 14 19.30 -0.31 0.76
C GLY A 14 19.04 -1.73 0.25
N GLN A 15 18.06 -2.45 0.79
CA GLN A 15 17.74 -3.81 0.36
C GLN A 15 16.70 -3.81 -0.76
N SER A 16 16.86 -4.75 -1.71
CA SER A 16 15.86 -4.95 -2.76
C SER A 16 14.63 -5.68 -2.19
N ARG A 17 13.46 -5.07 -2.35
CA ARG A 17 12.16 -5.57 -1.88
C ARG A 17 11.19 -5.70 -3.05
N ARG A 18 10.17 -6.55 -2.90
CA ARG A 18 9.16 -6.79 -3.94
C ARG A 18 7.92 -5.92 -3.73
N LEU A 19 7.48 -5.30 -4.81
CA LEU A 19 6.23 -4.56 -4.94
C LEU A 19 5.25 -5.43 -5.73
N VAL A 20 4.16 -5.87 -5.10
CA VAL A 20 3.14 -6.70 -5.76
C VAL A 20 1.95 -5.81 -6.12
N LEU A 21 1.63 -5.74 -7.41
CA LEU A 21 0.61 -4.87 -7.99
C LEU A 21 -0.40 -5.68 -8.80
N ARG A 22 -1.66 -5.26 -8.84
CA ARG A 22 -2.70 -5.87 -9.68
C ARG A 22 -3.31 -4.80 -10.56
N LEU A 23 -2.96 -4.81 -11.84
CA LEU A 23 -3.42 -3.81 -12.81
C LEU A 23 -4.30 -4.49 -13.86
N ASN A 24 -5.42 -3.86 -14.21
CA ASN A 24 -6.38 -4.38 -15.18
C ASN A 24 -6.72 -3.33 -16.24
N SER A 25 -6.29 -3.55 -17.48
CA SER A 25 -6.59 -2.65 -18.61
C SER A 25 -8.03 -2.73 -19.12
N HIS A 26 -8.83 -3.69 -18.64
CA HIS A 26 -10.21 -3.89 -19.07
C HIS A 26 -11.25 -3.19 -18.17
N THR A 27 -10.81 -2.42 -17.17
CA THR A 27 -11.70 -1.62 -16.32
C THR A 27 -11.84 -0.19 -16.84
N SER A 28 -12.89 0.52 -16.41
CA SER A 28 -13.06 1.96 -16.68
C SER A 28 -12.00 2.84 -16.03
N VAL A 29 -11.35 2.36 -14.94
CA VAL A 29 -10.29 3.08 -14.26
C VAL A 29 -8.99 3.02 -15.07
N PRO A 30 -8.36 4.16 -15.41
CA PRO A 30 -7.08 4.18 -16.12
C PRO A 30 -5.93 3.52 -15.35
N LEU A 31 -4.99 2.87 -16.05
CA LEU A 31 -3.86 2.15 -15.44
C LEU A 31 -2.97 3.04 -14.55
N PHE A 32 -2.79 4.31 -14.91
CA PHE A 32 -1.98 5.23 -14.10
C PHE A 32 -2.63 5.49 -12.74
N GLU A 33 -3.96 5.51 -12.69
CA GLU A 33 -4.75 5.76 -11.50
C GLU A 33 -4.80 4.52 -10.61
N GLN A 34 -4.96 3.33 -11.21
CA GLN A 34 -4.82 2.05 -10.51
C GLN A 34 -3.44 1.90 -9.86
N LEU A 35 -2.38 2.27 -10.59
CA LEU A 35 -1.01 2.22 -10.08
C LEU A 35 -0.78 3.24 -8.96
N ARG A 36 -1.30 4.48 -9.14
CA ARG A 36 -1.24 5.54 -8.12
C ARG A 36 -1.90 5.07 -6.83
N ALA A 37 -3.14 4.60 -6.92
CA ALA A 37 -3.91 4.14 -5.77
C ALA A 37 -3.19 3.04 -4.99
N GLN A 38 -2.65 2.03 -5.68
CA GLN A 38 -1.93 0.94 -5.01
C GLN A 38 -0.62 1.38 -4.35
N ILE A 39 0.15 2.28 -4.99
CA ILE A 39 1.37 2.83 -4.38
C ILE A 39 0.99 3.68 -3.15
N SER A 40 -0.02 4.54 -3.26
CA SER A 40 -0.51 5.34 -2.12
C SER A 40 -0.96 4.46 -0.96
N VAL A 41 -1.69 3.37 -1.23
CA VAL A 41 -2.07 2.39 -0.19
C VAL A 41 -0.84 1.74 0.41
N MET A 42 0.17 1.36 -0.38
CA MET A 42 1.38 0.73 0.15
C MET A 42 2.22 1.67 1.03
N VAL A 43 2.26 2.95 0.70
CA VAL A 43 2.87 3.99 1.54
C VAL A 43 2.05 4.18 2.81
N ALA A 44 0.74 4.38 2.65
CA ALA A 44 -0.17 4.53 3.77
C ALA A 44 -0.03 3.33 4.72
N VAL A 45 0.03 2.10 4.21
CA VAL A 45 0.10 0.91 5.05
C VAL A 45 1.48 0.59 5.63
N GLY A 46 2.50 1.39 5.33
CA GLY A 46 3.88 1.21 5.80
C GLY A 46 4.64 0.09 5.09
N ARG A 47 4.15 -0.43 3.96
CA ARG A 47 4.92 -1.36 3.10
C ARG A 47 5.99 -0.64 2.29
N LEU A 48 5.70 0.60 1.91
CA LEU A 48 6.65 1.54 1.33
C LEU A 48 6.94 2.59 2.39
N GLU A 49 7.98 2.36 3.18
CA GLU A 49 8.36 3.26 4.27
C GLU A 49 8.93 4.58 3.73
N PRO A 50 8.83 5.67 4.51
CA PRO A 50 9.53 6.92 4.21
C PRO A 50 11.00 6.69 3.84
N GLY A 51 11.47 7.39 2.80
CA GLY A 51 12.85 7.25 2.31
C GLY A 51 13.13 6.03 1.45
N CYS A 52 12.18 5.10 1.24
CA CYS A 52 12.33 4.05 0.23
C CYS A 52 12.54 4.66 -1.16
N ARG A 53 13.45 4.10 -1.95
CA ARG A 53 13.70 4.49 -3.33
C ARG A 53 12.83 3.67 -4.27
N LEU A 54 11.96 4.35 -5.00
CA LEU A 54 11.14 3.74 -6.03
C LEU A 54 11.97 3.48 -7.30
N PRO A 55 11.55 2.51 -8.14
CA PRO A 55 12.22 2.26 -9.41
C PRO A 55 12.11 3.48 -10.31
N THR A 56 13.08 3.66 -11.22
CA THR A 56 12.93 4.70 -12.23
C THR A 56 11.72 4.44 -13.13
N VAL A 57 11.22 5.48 -13.79
CA VAL A 57 10.10 5.37 -14.74
C VAL A 57 10.34 4.26 -15.77
N ARG A 58 11.55 4.18 -16.32
CA ARG A 58 11.92 3.13 -17.31
C ARG A 58 11.92 1.74 -16.69
N GLN A 59 12.53 1.58 -15.52
CA GLN A 59 12.58 0.29 -14.82
C GLN A 59 11.18 -0.21 -14.44
N LEU A 60 10.33 0.65 -13.87
CA LEU A 60 8.98 0.24 -13.49
C LEU A 60 8.12 -0.07 -14.72
N ALA A 61 8.25 0.72 -15.79
CA ALA A 61 7.56 0.48 -17.05
C ALA A 61 7.94 -0.88 -17.65
N GLU A 62 9.23 -1.24 -17.65
CA GLU A 62 9.72 -2.55 -18.10
C GLU A 62 9.21 -3.69 -17.21
N GLN A 63 9.31 -3.54 -15.88
CA GLN A 63 8.88 -4.57 -14.92
C GLN A 63 7.37 -4.85 -14.99
N LEU A 64 6.56 -3.80 -15.15
CA LEU A 64 5.10 -3.90 -15.20
C LEU A 64 4.54 -4.03 -16.63
N ARG A 65 5.40 -3.98 -17.66
CA ARG A 65 5.01 -3.95 -19.09
C ARG A 65 4.02 -2.82 -19.40
N LEU A 66 4.24 -1.64 -18.82
CA LEU A 66 3.42 -0.45 -19.01
C LEU A 66 4.10 0.53 -19.96
N ALA A 67 3.31 1.42 -20.57
CA ALA A 67 3.87 2.55 -21.29
C ALA A 67 4.64 3.49 -20.31
N PRO A 68 5.84 3.98 -20.66
CA PRO A 68 6.59 4.90 -19.80
C PRO A 68 5.80 6.15 -19.40
N GLY A 69 4.93 6.65 -20.29
CA GLY A 69 4.05 7.78 -20.00
C GLY A 69 3.04 7.52 -18.89
N THR A 70 2.55 6.27 -18.74
CA THR A 70 1.65 5.86 -17.66
C THR A 70 2.35 5.96 -16.32
N VAL A 71 3.56 5.41 -16.21
CA VAL A 71 4.36 5.46 -14.98
C VAL A 71 4.79 6.89 -14.66
N ALA A 72 5.25 7.64 -15.67
CA ALA A 72 5.65 9.04 -15.49
C ALA A 72 4.49 9.90 -14.97
N ARG A 73 3.28 9.67 -15.49
CA ARG A 73 2.08 10.32 -14.97
C ARG A 73 1.83 9.91 -13.52
N THR A 74 1.83 8.61 -13.21
CA THR A 74 1.62 8.14 -11.82
C THR A 74 2.60 8.80 -10.84
N TYR A 75 3.89 8.85 -11.15
CA TYR A 75 4.88 9.48 -10.25
C TYR A 75 4.65 10.98 -10.09
N ARG A 76 4.25 11.68 -11.15
CA ARG A 76 3.92 13.11 -11.08
C ARG A 76 2.71 13.37 -10.18
N GLU A 77 1.67 12.55 -10.29
CA GLU A 77 0.49 12.67 -9.43
C GLU A 77 0.85 12.34 -7.97
N LEU A 78 1.61 11.27 -7.72
CA LEU A 78 2.09 10.92 -6.37
C LEU A 78 2.95 12.02 -5.74
N GLU A 79 3.77 12.71 -6.53
CA GLU A 79 4.57 13.84 -6.08
C GLU A 79 3.70 15.07 -5.79
N SER A 80 2.70 15.35 -6.64
CA SER A 80 1.69 16.40 -6.40
C SER A 80 0.88 16.12 -5.13
N ASP A 81 0.59 14.85 -4.85
CA ASP A 81 -0.10 14.39 -3.65
C ASP A 81 0.82 14.34 -2.42
N GLY A 82 2.11 14.72 -2.53
CA GLY A 82 3.07 14.69 -1.42
C GLY A 82 3.45 13.27 -0.93
N ILE A 83 3.06 12.23 -1.66
CA ILE A 83 3.36 10.83 -1.32
C ILE A 83 4.81 10.48 -1.66
N THR A 84 5.32 11.04 -2.76
CA THR A 84 6.70 10.86 -3.21
C THR A 84 7.39 12.20 -3.41
N ARG A 85 8.71 12.18 -3.49
CA ARG A 85 9.54 13.33 -3.84
C ARG A 85 10.60 12.96 -4.86
N GLY A 86 10.81 13.81 -5.85
CA GLY A 86 11.97 13.73 -6.72
C GLY A 86 13.23 14.27 -6.05
N GLN A 87 14.34 13.56 -6.19
CA GLN A 87 15.66 14.03 -5.76
C GLN A 87 16.62 14.13 -6.96
N GLY A 88 16.15 14.77 -8.04
CA GLY A 88 16.92 14.98 -9.27
C GLY A 88 17.51 13.69 -9.85
N ARG A 89 18.84 13.62 -9.98
CA ARG A 89 19.56 12.44 -10.50
C ARG A 89 19.49 11.22 -9.56
N SER A 90 19.18 11.42 -8.28
CA SER A 90 19.14 10.35 -7.28
C SER A 90 17.88 9.48 -7.40
N GLY A 91 16.85 9.96 -8.11
CA GLY A 91 15.61 9.22 -8.39
C GLY A 91 14.41 9.72 -7.60
N THR A 92 13.41 8.85 -7.48
CA THR A 92 12.14 9.13 -6.79
C THR A 92 12.10 8.36 -5.48
N PHE A 93 11.74 9.04 -4.40
CA PHE A 93 11.69 8.48 -3.05
C PHE A 93 10.31 8.68 -2.44
N VAL A 94 9.91 7.80 -1.52
CA VAL A 94 8.75 8.05 -0.65
C VAL A 94 9.07 9.28 0.21
N ALA A 95 8.10 10.18 0.37
CA ALA A 95 8.27 11.37 1.21
C ALA A 95 8.58 10.99 2.67
N ASP A 96 9.20 11.90 3.43
CA ASP A 96 9.49 11.65 4.86
C ASP A 96 8.21 11.58 5.69
N GLU A 97 7.23 12.41 5.34
CA GLU A 97 5.94 12.52 6.02
C GLU A 97 4.81 12.65 4.97
N PRO A 98 4.47 11.55 4.26
CA PRO A 98 3.42 11.59 3.26
C PRO A 98 2.06 11.88 3.92
N PRO A 99 1.14 12.62 3.28
CA PRO A 99 -0.09 13.14 3.92
C PRO A 99 -1.07 12.07 4.41
N HIS A 100 -0.82 10.79 4.15
CA HIS A 100 -1.64 9.65 4.60
C HIS A 100 -0.84 8.63 5.42
N SER A 101 0.45 8.88 5.71
CA SER A 101 1.14 8.13 6.75
C SER A 101 0.77 8.74 8.09
N GLU A 102 -0.20 8.14 8.75
CA GLU A 102 -0.12 8.16 10.20
C GLU A 102 1.23 7.51 10.58
N PRO A 103 2.09 8.16 11.39
CA PRO A 103 3.33 7.58 11.87
C PRO A 103 3.12 6.13 12.37
N MET A 104 4.08 5.23 12.10
CA MET A 104 3.96 3.81 12.45
C MET A 104 3.60 3.61 13.94
N GLU A 105 4.07 4.51 14.81
CA GLU A 105 3.78 4.48 16.23
C GLU A 105 2.32 4.83 16.54
N GLU A 106 1.78 5.87 15.91
CA GLU A 106 0.37 6.26 16.04
C GLU A 106 -0.56 5.17 15.48
N ARG A 107 -0.16 4.52 14.39
CA ARG A 107 -0.85 3.36 13.83
C ARG A 107 -0.84 2.16 14.75
N ARG A 108 0.31 1.83 15.32
CA ARG A 108 0.44 0.76 16.30
C ARG A 108 -0.43 1.07 17.52
N GLN A 109 -0.49 2.34 17.92
CA GLN A 109 -1.34 2.80 19.01
C GLN A 109 -2.83 2.65 18.69
N ARG A 110 -3.29 3.03 17.49
CA ARG A 110 -4.68 2.78 17.06
C ARG A 110 -5.01 1.29 16.98
N LEU A 111 -4.13 0.47 16.40
CA LEU A 111 -4.32 -0.99 16.36
C LEU A 111 -4.48 -1.56 17.77
N LYS A 112 -3.62 -1.13 18.70
CA LYS A 112 -3.68 -1.54 20.11
C LYS A 112 -5.00 -1.12 20.76
N GLN A 113 -5.48 0.09 20.51
CA GLN A 113 -6.77 0.57 21.01
C GLN A 113 -7.95 -0.24 20.45
N SER A 114 -7.94 -0.55 19.15
CA SER A 114 -8.97 -1.40 18.53
C SER A 114 -8.95 -2.82 19.10
N ALA A 115 -7.76 -3.41 19.28
CA ALA A 115 -7.62 -4.73 19.90
C ALA A 115 -8.12 -4.74 21.35
N GLN A 116 -7.86 -3.68 22.12
CA GLN A 116 -8.37 -3.54 23.49
C GLN A 116 -9.90 -3.45 23.52
N ARG A 117 -10.51 -2.70 22.58
CA ARG A 117 -11.97 -2.61 22.47
C ARG A 117 -12.60 -3.95 22.11
N PHE A 118 -12.03 -4.65 21.13
CA PHE A 118 -12.48 -5.98 20.75
C PHE A 118 -12.36 -6.97 21.91
N ALA A 119 -11.23 -6.98 22.61
CA ALA A 119 -11.03 -7.84 23.78
C ALA A 119 -12.03 -7.55 24.91
N PHE A 120 -12.40 -6.29 25.10
CA PHE A 120 -13.45 -5.91 26.06
C PHE A 120 -14.82 -6.47 25.65
N GLU A 121 -15.21 -6.31 24.39
CA GLU A 121 -16.48 -6.82 23.86
C GLU A 121 -16.58 -8.35 23.95
N VAL A 122 -15.54 -9.07 23.53
CA VAL A 122 -15.45 -10.53 23.62
C VAL A 122 -15.64 -11.01 25.06
N ARG A 123 -15.01 -10.34 26.04
CA ARG A 123 -15.17 -10.67 27.47
C ARG A 123 -16.58 -10.42 27.98
N GLN A 124 -17.24 -9.34 27.56
CA GLN A 124 -18.62 -9.05 27.96
C GLN A 124 -19.62 -10.08 27.40
N LEU A 125 -19.33 -10.60 26.21
CA LEU A 125 -20.14 -11.64 25.58
C LEU A 125 -19.86 -13.06 26.11
N GLY A 126 -18.80 -13.23 26.91
CA GLY A 126 -18.40 -14.55 27.42
C GLY A 126 -17.90 -15.50 26.34
N ILE A 127 -17.35 -14.96 25.24
CA ILE A 127 -16.87 -15.75 24.10
C ILE A 127 -15.44 -16.24 24.38
N GLU A 128 -15.19 -17.52 24.11
CA GLU A 128 -13.87 -18.13 24.23
C GLU A 128 -12.90 -17.61 23.16
N LEU A 129 -11.60 -17.51 23.49
CA LEU A 129 -10.59 -16.88 22.64
C LEU A 129 -10.56 -17.46 21.22
N HIS A 130 -10.68 -18.77 21.07
CA HIS A 130 -10.65 -19.43 19.76
C HIS A 130 -11.83 -19.04 18.86
N GLN A 131 -13.02 -18.83 19.44
CA GLN A 131 -14.22 -18.38 18.72
C GLN A 131 -14.10 -16.91 18.34
N ALA A 132 -13.56 -16.09 19.24
CA ALA A 132 -13.30 -14.68 18.96
C ALA A 132 -12.29 -14.48 17.81
N ILE A 133 -11.22 -15.28 17.78
CA ILE A 133 -10.24 -15.26 16.68
C ILE A 133 -10.91 -15.67 15.36
N ALA A 134 -11.68 -16.76 15.35
CA ALA A 134 -12.38 -17.21 14.15
C ALA A 134 -13.37 -16.16 13.60
N ALA A 135 -14.11 -15.48 14.49
CA ALA A 135 -15.02 -14.41 14.11
C ALA A 135 -14.28 -13.18 13.56
N PHE A 136 -13.14 -12.83 14.16
CA PHE A 136 -12.29 -11.73 13.69
C PHE A 136 -11.71 -12.03 12.30
N GLU A 137 -11.22 -13.25 12.07
CA GLU A 137 -10.70 -13.68 10.77
C GLU A 137 -11.80 -13.66 9.69
N GLN A 138 -13.01 -14.14 10.00
CA GLN A 138 -14.14 -14.07 9.08
C GLN A 138 -14.53 -12.63 8.73
N ALA A 139 -14.53 -11.73 9.72
CA ALA A 139 -14.83 -10.31 9.50
C ALA A 139 -13.80 -9.64 8.59
N LEU A 140 -12.51 -9.93 8.78
CA LEU A 140 -11.44 -9.43 7.92
C LEU A 140 -11.51 -9.98 6.49
N SER A 141 -11.94 -11.23 6.31
CA SER A 141 -12.13 -11.82 4.97
C SER A 141 -13.42 -11.35 4.27
N ALA A 142 -14.43 -10.91 5.02
CA ALA A 142 -15.69 -10.44 4.46
C ALA A 142 -15.55 -9.10 3.71
N GLU A 143 -14.58 -8.26 4.09
CA GLU A 143 -14.27 -7.02 3.37
C GLU A 143 -13.72 -7.26 1.95
N GLU A 144 -13.25 -8.48 1.62
CA GLU A 144 -12.81 -8.83 0.27
C GLU A 144 -13.96 -9.25 -0.67
N THR A 145 -15.18 -9.46 -0.16
CA THR A 145 -16.29 -10.07 -0.93
C THR A 145 -17.47 -9.12 -1.19
N THR A 146 -17.44 -7.89 -0.69
CA THR A 146 -18.52 -6.91 -0.94
C THR A 146 -18.24 -6.05 -2.18
N GLU A 147 -18.00 -6.70 -3.31
CA GLU A 147 -18.26 -6.17 -4.67
C GLU A 147 -18.61 -7.39 -5.54
N GLY A 148 -19.90 -7.76 -5.52
CA GLY A 148 -20.51 -8.76 -6.37
C GLY A 148 -21.83 -8.24 -6.91
#